data_AF-A0A497BLU6-F1
#
_entry.id   AF-A0A497BLU6-F1
#
_cell.length_a   1.000
_cell.length_b   1.000
_cell.length_c   1.000
_cell.angle_alpha   90.00
_cell.angle_beta   90.00
_cell.angle_gamma   90.00
#
_symmetry.space_group_name_H-M   'P 1'
#
loop_
_entity.id
_entity.type
_entity.pdbx_description
1 polymer ?
#
loop_
_entity_poly.entity_id
_entity_poly.type
_entity_poly.pdbx_seq_one_letter_code
_entity_poly.pdbx_strand_id
1 'polypeptide(L)' 'MKCPECGTEVAPGDVFCGNCGSMVLPEESAAPRHHSFLPPRPRPIEAARR' A
#
# COMPACT_ATOMS: atom_id res chain seq x y z
N MET A 1 -11.40 0.88 -15.05
CA MET A 1 -10.44 2.02 -15.19
C MET A 1 -9.06 1.55 -14.75
N LYS A 2 -7.96 2.13 -15.24
CA LYS A 2 -6.62 1.71 -14.79
C LYS A 2 -6.13 2.60 -13.65
N CYS A 3 -5.52 2.00 -12.64
CA CYS A 3 -4.87 2.76 -11.57
C CYS A 3 -3.72 3.57 -12.17
N PRO A 4 -3.65 4.89 -11.94
CA PRO A 4 -2.56 5.72 -12.48
C PRO A 4 -1.20 5.41 -11.83
N GLU A 5 -1.20 4.75 -10.67
CA GLU A 5 0.01 4.50 -9.87
C GLU A 5 0.69 3.17 -10.22
N CYS A 6 -0.08 2.15 -10.59
CA CYS A 6 0.44 0.81 -10.85
C CYS A 6 -0.05 0.19 -12.17
N GLY A 7 -0.98 0.84 -12.86
CA GLY A 7 -1.54 0.36 -14.13
C GLY A 7 -2.55 -0.78 -14.02
N THR A 8 -2.81 -1.30 -12.81
CA THR A 8 -3.79 -2.37 -12.57
C THR A 8 -5.20 -1.96 -12.97
N GLU A 9 -5.98 -2.91 -13.48
CA GLU A 9 -7.41 -2.73 -13.70
C GLU A 9 -8.17 -2.61 -12.36
N VAL A 10 -8.91 -1.52 -12.23
CA VAL A 10 -9.73 -1.15 -11.08
C VAL A 10 -11.17 -1.00 -11.54
N ALA A 11 -12.11 -1.48 -10.71
CA ALA A 11 -13.52 -1.42 -11.08
C ALA A 11 -14.01 0.04 -11.02
N PRO A 12 -14.88 0.46 -11.95
CA PRO A 12 -15.50 1.78 -11.89
C PRO A 12 -16.39 1.85 -10.64
N GLY A 13 -16.10 2.81 -9.74
CA GLY A 13 -16.77 2.97 -8.45
C GLY A 13 -15.91 2.61 -7.24
N ASP A 14 -14.76 1.96 -7.46
CA ASP A 14 -13.80 1.73 -6.38
C ASP A 14 -13.13 3.04 -5.94
N VAL A 15 -12.97 3.20 -4.63
CA VAL A 15 -12.29 4.36 -4.02
C VAL A 15 -10.76 4.17 -4.04
N PHE A 16 -10.32 2.91 -3.99
CA PHE A 16 -8.91 2.50 -3.86
C PHE A 16 -8.59 1.32 -4.77
N CYS A 17 -7.33 1.23 -5.18
CA CYS A 17 -6.83 0.09 -5.94
C CYS A 17 -6.54 -1.08 -5.00
N GLY A 18 -7.21 -2.23 -5.22
CA GLY A 18 -6.98 -3.44 -4.43
C GLY A 18 -5.58 -4.07 -4.59
N ASN A 19 -4.78 -3.65 -5.58
CA ASN A 19 -3.44 -4.18 -5.81
C ASN A 19 -2.34 -3.38 -5.07
N CYS A 20 -2.35 -2.06 -5.17
CA CYS A 20 -1.33 -1.20 -4.55
C CYS A 20 -1.82 -0.37 -3.36
N GLY A 21 -3.14 -0.35 -3.11
CA GLY A 21 -3.75 0.45 -2.04
C GLY A 21 -3.88 1.94 -2.35
N SER A 22 -3.51 2.38 -3.56
CA SER A 22 -3.61 3.79 -3.97
C SER A 22 -5.05 4.21 -4.23
N MET A 23 -5.44 5.39 -3.76
CA MET A 23 -6.74 6.00 -4.10
C MET A 23 -6.83 6.30 -5.59
N VAL A 24 -8.00 6.03 -6.19
CA VAL A 24 -8.27 6.21 -7.63
C VAL A 24 -9.38 7.23 -7.92
N LEU A 25 -9.93 7.87 -6.88
CA LEU A 25 -10.96 8.91 -6.99
C LEU A 25 -10.38 10.33 -6.89
N PRO A 26 -11.02 11.32 -7.54
CA PRO A 26 -10.61 12.73 -7.47
C PRO A 26 -10.86 13.30 -6.07
N GLU A 27 -9.78 13.81 -5.47
CA GLU A 27 -9.71 14.28 -4.10
C GLU A 27 -10.39 15.64 -3.89
N GLU A 28 -11.44 15.67 -3.07
CA GLU A 28 -11.72 16.85 -2.23
C GLU A 28 -11.15 16.66 -0.80
N SER A 29 -10.43 15.57 -0.54
CA SER A 29 -9.80 15.31 0.77
C SER A 29 -8.52 14.50 0.61
N ALA A 30 -7.48 15.21 0.17
CA ALA A 30 -6.12 14.70 0.10
C ALA A 30 -5.45 14.71 1.47
N ALA A 31 -5.29 13.53 2.08
CA ALA A 31 -4.34 13.31 3.18
C ALA A 31 -3.43 12.10 2.86
N PRO A 32 -2.14 12.15 3.22
CA PRO A 32 -1.08 11.47 2.49
C PRO A 32 -1.00 9.96 2.75
N ARG A 33 -0.46 9.29 1.74
CA ARG A 33 -0.31 7.84 1.62
C ARG A 33 0.91 7.35 2.41
N HIS A 34 0.66 6.66 3.52
CA HIS A 34 1.71 5.95 4.26
C HIS A 34 1.90 4.52 3.70
N HIS A 35 2.69 4.37 2.64
CA HIS A 35 3.25 3.06 2.26
C HIS A 35 4.51 2.72 3.07
N SER A 36 4.67 3.25 4.28
CA SER A 36 5.70 2.78 5.21
C SER A 36 5.26 1.49 5.87
N PHE A 37 5.20 0.42 5.07
CA PHE A 37 5.43 -0.91 5.61
C PHE A 37 6.95 -1.13 5.68
N LEU A 38 7.62 -0.50 6.64
CA LEU A 38 8.88 -1.07 7.09
C LEU A 38 8.50 -2.40 7.77
N PRO A 39 8.91 -3.57 7.24
CA PRO A 39 8.67 -4.82 7.92
C PRO A 39 9.31 -4.75 9.33
N PRO A 40 8.72 -5.40 10.34
CA PRO A 40 9.35 -5.46 11.65
C PRO A 40 10.75 -6.06 11.49
N ARG A 41 11.78 -5.42 12.08
CA ARG A 41 13.14 -5.96 12.02
C ARG A 41 13.12 -7.38 12.61
N PRO A 42 13.58 -8.42 11.87
CA PRO A 42 13.66 -9.75 12.43
C PRO A 42 14.60 -9.73 13.63
N ARG A 43 14.17 -10.30 14.76
CA ARG A 43 15.07 -10.48 15.91
C ARG A 43 16.19 -11.44 15.50
N PRO A 44 17.47 -11.15 15.81
CA PRO A 44 18.54 -12.09 15.54
C PRO A 44 18.27 -13.38 16.32
N ILE A 45 18.16 -14.50 15.58
CA ILE A 45 17.85 -15.84 16.10
C ILE A 45 19.05 -16.43 16.87
N GLU A 46 20.23 -15.81 16.76
CA GLU A 46 21.52 -16.45 17.07
C GLU A 46 22.10 -16.21 18.48
N ALA A 47 21.42 -15.47 19.37
CA ALA A 47 21.99 -15.15 20.70
C ALA A 47 21.59 -16.13 21.83
N ALA A 48 20.84 -17.20 21.52
CA ALA A 48 20.22 -18.07 22.52
C ALA A 48 20.78 -19.50 22.60
N ARG A 49 21.87 -19.82 21.88
CA ARG A 49 22.58 -21.09 22.05
C ARG A 49 23.96 -20.83 22.65
N ARG A 50 24.06 -21.10 23.95
CA ARG A 50 25.33 -21.31 24.66
C ARG A 50 26.17 -22.39 23.98
#